data_AF-A0A7X7NRA5-F1
#
_entry.id   AF-A0A7X7NRA5-F1
#
_cell.length_a   1.000
_cell.length_b   1.000
_cell.length_c   1.000
_cell.angle_alpha   90.00
_cell.angle_beta   90.00
_cell.angle_gamma   90.00
#
_symmetry.space_group_name_H-M   'P 1'
#
loop_
_entity.id
_entity.type
_entity.pdbx_description
1 polymer ?
#
loop_
_entity_poly.entity_id
_entity_poly.type
_entity_poly.pdbx_seq_one_letter_code
_entity_poly.pdbx_strand_id
1 'polypeptide(L)'
;MRNLFTLLRTDLVQRLRDKSVIIFAVIVPLALMGAMNLVMGDAMDGDLETATVAVSAPADDQLAQTLVGVLPEIGLDVEITETDADDARARAEAGDAKLGLVIPEGFSSALMAGQPAEITAIRGDGAGIESTVVLSVIQGFLDRAAASAVATTAGANLGLAPAQLGGLAQQVATGESALTLTTGEASNEQLDPKGALVAGQAGLFLMFTVSFGVLGLLAEREFGTLARLRSMPMNPQLVVVSKVLSSFVLGVVATSILLTVGGRLFDVDFGSPLPIGVLIVSAVIATTSLTFIVIKLA
;
A
#
# COMPACT_ATOMS: atom_id res chain seq x y z
N MET A 1 -11.38 -39.90 -27.34
CA MET A 1 -11.32 -39.35 -25.96
C MET A 1 -10.27 -40.00 -25.07
N ARG A 2 -10.15 -41.35 -25.02
CA ARG A 2 -9.17 -42.03 -24.16
C ARG A 2 -7.72 -41.54 -24.35
N ASN A 3 -7.29 -41.35 -25.60
CA ASN A 3 -5.93 -40.88 -25.91
C ASN A 3 -5.64 -39.46 -25.39
N LEU A 4 -6.62 -38.55 -25.48
CA LEU A 4 -6.49 -37.18 -24.97
C LEU A 4 -6.32 -37.17 -23.45
N PHE A 5 -7.15 -37.94 -22.74
CA PHE A 5 -7.07 -38.04 -21.29
C PHE A 5 -5.74 -38.64 -20.82
N THR A 6 -5.26 -39.68 -21.51
CA THR A 6 -3.94 -40.27 -21.20
C THR A 6 -2.80 -39.28 -21.41
N LEU A 7 -2.82 -38.53 -22.52
CA LEU A 7 -1.81 -37.49 -22.78
C LEU A 7 -1.87 -36.39 -21.71
N LEU A 8 -3.06 -35.86 -21.42
CA LEU A 8 -3.28 -34.83 -20.41
C LEU A 8 -2.77 -35.28 -19.04
N ARG A 9 -3.15 -36.48 -18.59
CA ARG A 9 -2.73 -37.04 -17.30
C ARG A 9 -1.21 -37.19 -17.23
N THR A 10 -0.60 -37.67 -18.31
CA THR A 10 0.85 -37.89 -18.36
C THR A 10 1.60 -36.57 -18.28
N ASP A 11 1.18 -35.55 -19.04
CA ASP A 11 1.78 -34.22 -19.01
C ASP A 11 1.62 -33.55 -17.64
N LEU A 12 0.41 -33.62 -17.03
CA LEU A 12 0.18 -33.11 -15.68
C LEU A 12 1.06 -33.81 -14.63
N VAL A 13 1.17 -35.14 -14.66
CA VAL A 13 2.03 -35.89 -13.74
C VAL A 13 3.50 -35.53 -13.94
N GLN A 14 3.94 -35.32 -15.19
CA GLN A 14 5.30 -34.90 -15.50
C GLN A 14 5.58 -33.50 -14.95
N ARG A 15 4.65 -32.55 -15.11
CA ARG A 15 4.77 -31.19 -14.55
C ARG A 15 4.76 -31.16 -13.04
N LEU A 16 3.91 -31.96 -12.40
CA LEU A 16 3.90 -32.10 -10.94
C LEU A 16 5.17 -32.78 -10.40
N ARG A 17 5.88 -33.56 -11.21
CA ARG A 17 7.18 -34.14 -10.86
C ARG A 17 8.34 -33.19 -11.14
N ASP A 18 8.15 -32.24 -12.04
CA ASP A 18 9.13 -31.18 -12.29
C ASP A 18 9.08 -30.17 -11.15
N LYS A 19 10.08 -30.26 -10.27
CA LYS A 19 10.23 -29.36 -9.12
C LYS A 19 10.27 -27.91 -9.57
N SER A 20 10.83 -27.61 -10.74
CA SER A 20 10.94 -26.25 -11.28
C SER A 20 9.55 -25.65 -11.47
N VAL A 21 8.61 -26.41 -12.02
CA VAL A 21 7.24 -25.94 -12.25
C VAL A 21 6.56 -25.60 -10.92
N ILE A 22 6.66 -26.47 -9.91
CA ILE A 22 6.06 -26.21 -8.58
C ILE A 22 6.75 -25.02 -7.89
N ILE A 23 8.07 -24.95 -7.97
CA ILE A 23 8.86 -23.87 -7.36
C ILE A 23 8.43 -22.54 -7.96
N PHE A 24 8.44 -22.41 -9.30
CA PHE A 24 8.12 -21.14 -9.95
C PHE A 24 6.63 -20.81 -9.95
N ALA A 25 5.72 -21.79 -10.03
CA ALA A 25 4.28 -21.54 -10.07
C ALA A 25 3.68 -21.23 -8.68
N VAL A 26 4.28 -21.75 -7.60
CA VAL A 26 3.70 -21.68 -6.26
C VAL A 26 4.70 -21.18 -5.22
N ILE A 27 5.85 -21.83 -5.06
CA ILE A 27 6.76 -21.57 -3.93
C ILE A 27 7.38 -20.16 -4.01
N VAL A 28 7.96 -19.80 -5.15
CA VAL A 28 8.58 -18.48 -5.38
C VAL A 28 7.58 -17.35 -5.20
N PRO A 29 6.38 -17.36 -5.83
CA PRO A 29 5.38 -16.31 -5.61
C PRO A 29 4.99 -16.18 -4.13
N LEU A 30 4.74 -17.29 -3.44
CA LEU A 30 4.38 -17.26 -2.02
C LEU A 30 5.54 -16.77 -1.13
N ALA A 31 6.77 -17.14 -1.46
CA ALA A 31 7.95 -16.65 -0.75
C ALA A 31 8.15 -15.14 -0.97
N LEU A 32 7.95 -14.64 -2.20
CA LEU A 32 8.04 -13.21 -2.50
C LEU A 32 6.90 -12.42 -1.87
N MET A 33 5.69 -12.97 -1.86
CA MET A 33 4.55 -12.48 -1.08
C MET A 33 4.94 -12.34 0.39
N GLY A 34 5.38 -13.42 1.03
CA GLY A 34 5.79 -13.40 2.43
C GLY A 34 6.92 -12.42 2.71
N ALA A 35 7.94 -12.36 1.84
CA ALA A 35 9.04 -11.41 1.97
C ALA A 35 8.56 -9.95 1.88
N MET A 36 7.64 -9.64 0.96
CA MET A 36 7.05 -8.30 0.87
C MET A 36 6.18 -7.98 2.08
N ASN A 37 5.43 -8.94 2.61
CA ASN A 37 4.66 -8.73 3.85
C ASN A 37 5.56 -8.39 5.03
N LEU A 38 6.71 -9.08 5.15
CA LEU A 38 7.65 -8.81 6.24
C LEU A 38 8.31 -7.43 6.15
N VAL A 39 8.41 -6.87 4.94
CA VAL A 39 9.06 -5.58 4.69
C VAL A 39 8.05 -4.42 4.71
N MET A 40 6.82 -4.66 4.26
CA MET A 40 5.83 -3.62 3.94
C MET A 40 4.47 -3.86 4.61
N GLY A 41 4.28 -4.97 5.34
CA GLY A 41 2.99 -5.36 5.91
C GLY A 41 2.38 -4.29 6.80
N ASP A 42 3.16 -3.78 7.75
CA ASP A 42 2.73 -2.74 8.71
C ASP A 42 2.39 -1.44 8.00
N ALA A 43 3.19 -1.03 7.01
CA ALA A 43 2.94 0.16 6.20
C ALA A 43 1.69 0.05 5.30
N MET A 44 1.16 -1.15 5.08
CA MET A 44 0.00 -1.40 4.21
C MET A 44 -1.29 -1.65 4.98
N ASP A 45 -1.26 -1.93 6.29
CA ASP A 45 -2.49 -2.14 7.09
C ASP A 45 -3.28 -0.85 7.31
N GLY A 46 -2.64 0.32 7.16
CA GLY A 46 -3.29 1.61 7.39
C GLY A 46 -3.67 1.87 8.85
N ASP A 47 -3.42 0.91 9.76
CA ASP A 47 -3.43 1.15 11.20
C ASP A 47 -2.25 2.07 11.53
N LEU A 48 -2.61 3.31 11.86
CA LEU A 48 -1.68 4.37 12.20
C LEU A 48 -0.97 3.97 13.51
N GLU A 49 0.32 3.64 13.45
CA GLU A 49 1.13 3.34 14.63
C GLU A 49 1.14 4.53 15.62
N THR A 50 1.48 4.28 16.88
CA THR A 50 1.68 5.35 17.86
C THR A 50 2.73 6.34 17.35
N ALA A 51 2.33 7.59 17.14
CA ALA A 51 3.23 8.64 16.70
C ALA A 51 4.05 9.14 17.89
N THR A 52 5.33 8.76 17.96
CA THR A 52 6.24 9.33 18.97
C THR A 52 6.73 10.70 18.52
N VAL A 53 6.44 11.73 19.31
CA VAL A 53 6.78 13.12 19.01
C VAL A 53 7.68 13.67 20.11
N ALA A 54 8.94 13.96 19.77
CA ALA A 54 9.84 14.68 20.65
C ALA A 54 9.61 16.18 20.47
N VAL A 55 9.20 16.88 21.54
CA VAL A 55 8.82 18.29 21.47
C VAL A 55 9.76 19.14 22.32
N SER A 56 10.31 20.20 21.72
CA SER A 56 10.96 21.30 22.41
C SER A 56 10.04 22.50 22.38
N ALA A 57 9.36 22.75 23.50
CA ALA A 57 8.45 23.88 23.69
C ALA A 57 8.86 24.69 24.94
N PRO A 58 8.98 26.02 24.85
CA PRO A 58 9.20 26.85 26.03
C PRO A 58 8.02 26.74 27.02
N ALA A 59 8.30 26.49 28.30
CA ALA A 59 7.27 26.32 29.34
C ALA A 59 6.41 27.58 29.57
N ASP A 60 7.00 28.76 29.36
CA ASP A 60 6.35 30.05 29.56
C ASP A 60 5.56 30.54 28.33
N ASP A 61 5.51 29.76 27.24
CA ASP A 61 4.85 30.14 25.98
C ASP A 61 3.46 29.49 25.84
N GLN A 62 2.40 30.30 25.98
CA GLN A 62 1.02 29.82 26.05
C GLN A 62 0.53 29.13 24.77
N LEU A 63 0.84 29.69 23.59
CA LEU A 63 0.46 29.10 22.30
C LEU A 63 1.29 27.86 21.98
N ALA A 64 2.56 27.81 22.38
CA ALA A 64 3.37 26.59 22.28
C ALA A 64 2.75 25.46 23.10
N GLN A 65 2.42 25.70 24.37
CA GLN A 65 1.78 24.71 25.24
C GLN A 65 0.39 24.29 24.75
N THR A 66 -0.37 25.21 24.15
CA THR A 66 -1.65 24.89 23.52
C THR A 66 -1.47 23.96 22.32
N LEU A 67 -0.46 24.21 21.47
CA LEU A 67 -0.15 23.33 20.35
C LEU A 67 0.21 21.91 20.84
N VAL A 68 1.08 21.80 21.86
CA VAL A 68 1.45 20.51 22.44
C VAL A 68 0.24 19.79 23.03
N GLY A 69 -0.65 20.50 23.72
CA GLY A 69 -1.85 19.94 24.31
C GLY A 69 -2.92 19.46 23.31
N VAL A 70 -2.91 19.98 22.08
CA VAL A 70 -3.85 19.55 21.02
C VAL A 70 -3.36 18.27 20.34
N LEU A 71 -2.06 17.97 20.34
CA LEU A 71 -1.50 16.80 19.65
C LEU A 71 -2.13 15.45 20.08
N PRO A 72 -2.41 15.18 21.37
CA PRO A 72 -3.09 13.94 21.78
C PRO A 72 -4.57 13.90 21.41
N GLU A 73 -5.20 15.03 21.11
CA GLU A 73 -6.65 15.11 20.82
C GLU A 73 -7.00 14.81 19.36
N ILE A 74 -6.00 14.58 18.50
CA ILE A 74 -6.16 14.48 17.04
C ILE A 74 -6.80 13.17 16.56
N GLY A 75 -7.28 12.33 17.49
CA GLY A 75 -7.81 10.99 17.18
C GLY A 75 -6.74 9.98 16.78
N LEU A 76 -5.46 10.26 17.12
CA LEU A 76 -4.32 9.37 16.99
C LEU A 76 -3.68 9.12 18.35
N ASP A 77 -3.11 7.94 18.53
CA ASP A 77 -2.23 7.67 19.68
C ASP A 77 -0.91 8.42 19.46
N VAL A 78 -0.74 9.55 20.14
CA VAL A 78 0.48 10.37 20.10
C VAL A 78 1.18 10.28 21.45
N GLU A 79 2.42 9.81 21.45
CA GLU A 79 3.28 9.83 22.64
C GLU A 79 4.21 11.04 22.57
N ILE A 80 4.02 11.97 23.50
CA ILE A 80 4.79 13.22 23.54
C ILE A 80 5.91 13.08 24.56
N THR A 81 7.14 13.34 24.12
CA THR A 81 8.30 13.48 25.00
C THR A 81 8.80 14.90 24.94
N GLU A 82 8.65 15.66 26.02
CA GLU A 82 9.25 16.99 26.14
C GLU A 82 10.76 16.87 26.34
N THR A 83 11.53 17.61 25.54
CA THR A 83 12.99 17.64 25.63
C THR A 83 13.56 18.94 25.07
N ASP A 84 14.86 19.16 25.21
CA ASP A 84 15.56 20.31 24.66
C ASP A 84 15.63 20.26 23.13
N ALA A 85 15.76 21.42 22.48
CA ALA A 85 15.77 21.52 21.02
C ALA A 85 16.77 20.56 20.35
N ASP A 86 17.99 20.48 20.86
CA ASP A 86 19.04 19.61 20.28
C ASP A 86 18.76 18.12 20.49
N ASP A 87 18.16 17.75 21.62
CA ASP A 87 17.77 16.36 21.89
C ASP A 87 16.53 15.95 21.07
N ALA A 88 15.59 16.88 20.83
CA ALA A 88 14.46 16.64 19.95
C ALA A 88 14.92 16.38 18.51
N ARG A 89 15.94 17.11 18.03
CA ARG A 89 16.56 16.84 16.72
C ARG A 89 17.27 15.49 16.72
N ALA A 90 18.11 15.23 17.72
CA ALA A 90 18.91 14.01 17.80
C ALA A 90 18.04 12.75 17.84
N ARG A 91 16.94 12.75 18.61
CA ARG A 91 16.01 11.62 18.68
C ARG A 91 15.25 11.39 17.38
N ALA A 92 14.87 12.46 16.67
CA ALA A 92 14.26 12.33 15.36
C ALA A 92 15.27 11.72 14.36
N GLU A 93 16.49 12.27 14.30
CA GLU A 93 17.56 11.77 13.42
C GLU A 93 17.96 10.32 13.72
N ALA A 94 17.94 9.92 15.00
CA ALA A 94 18.21 8.54 15.43
C ALA A 94 17.07 7.56 15.16
N GLY A 95 15.86 8.05 14.83
CA GLY A 95 14.66 7.24 14.66
C GLY A 95 13.97 6.84 15.98
N ASP A 96 14.44 7.36 17.12
CA ASP A 96 13.81 7.15 18.44
C ASP A 96 12.47 7.88 18.55
N ALA A 97 12.33 9.00 17.84
CA ALA A 97 11.07 9.73 17.67
C ALA A 97 10.68 9.78 16.18
N LYS A 98 9.42 9.50 15.86
CA LYS A 98 8.89 9.60 14.49
C LYS A 98 8.86 11.06 14.01
N LEU A 99 8.73 12.02 14.93
CA LEU A 99 8.76 13.45 14.65
C LEU A 99 9.47 14.23 15.76
N GLY A 100 10.43 15.08 15.40
CA GLY A 100 11.00 16.10 16.28
C GLY A 100 10.40 17.46 15.99
N LEU A 101 9.83 18.13 16.98
CA LEU A 101 9.21 19.44 16.86
C LEU A 101 9.97 20.46 17.71
N VAL A 102 10.51 21.50 17.08
CA VAL A 102 11.21 22.58 17.78
C VAL A 102 10.46 23.89 17.59
N ILE A 103 9.89 24.37 18.70
CA ILE A 103 9.17 25.65 18.78
C ILE A 103 10.15 26.70 19.34
N PRO A 104 10.39 27.81 18.64
CA PRO A 104 11.33 28.84 19.10
C PRO A 104 10.80 29.60 20.31
N GLU A 105 11.70 30.20 21.08
CA GLU A 105 11.32 31.13 22.16
C GLU A 105 10.60 32.36 21.59
N GLY A 106 9.58 32.83 22.31
CA GLY A 106 8.79 33.99 21.88
C GLY A 106 7.83 33.68 20.72
N PHE A 107 7.50 32.41 20.49
CA PHE A 107 6.53 32.00 19.48
C PHE A 107 5.18 32.70 19.67
N SER A 108 4.66 32.71 20.90
CA SER A 108 3.40 33.39 21.24
C SER A 108 3.46 34.89 20.93
N SER A 109 4.54 35.56 21.34
CA SER A 109 4.65 37.01 21.19
C SER A 109 4.86 37.43 19.74
N ALA A 110 5.64 36.68 18.96
CA ALA A 110 5.80 36.89 17.53
C ALA A 110 4.46 36.77 16.80
N LEU A 111 3.67 35.74 17.10
CA LEU A 111 2.38 35.54 16.46
C LEU A 111 1.35 36.62 16.84
N MET A 112 1.30 37.00 18.12
CA MET A 112 0.45 38.11 18.59
C MET A 112 0.84 39.46 17.99
N ALA A 113 2.13 39.66 17.70
CA ALA A 113 2.64 40.85 17.04
C ALA A 113 2.44 40.83 15.51
N GLY A 114 1.88 39.75 14.95
CA GLY A 114 1.73 39.57 13.50
C GLY A 114 3.07 39.41 12.77
N GLN A 115 4.12 38.99 13.49
CA GLN A 115 5.44 38.70 12.92
C GLN A 115 5.52 37.22 12.48
N PRO A 116 6.31 36.92 11.43
CA PRO A 116 6.53 35.55 11.01
C PRO A 116 7.28 34.76 12.10
N ALA A 117 6.76 33.58 12.45
CA ALA A 117 7.40 32.63 13.34
C ALA A 117 7.58 31.29 12.62
N GLU A 118 8.76 30.69 12.76
CA GLU A 118 9.11 29.43 12.09
C GLU A 118 9.18 28.30 13.12
N ILE A 119 8.40 27.24 12.91
CA ILE A 119 8.53 25.98 13.65
C ILE A 119 9.34 25.02 12.81
N THR A 120 10.34 24.39 13.41
CA THR A 120 11.13 23.35 12.73
C THR A 120 10.55 21.98 13.09
N ALA A 121 10.05 21.27 12.08
CA ALA A 121 9.63 19.88 12.23
C ALA A 121 10.61 18.97 11.47
N ILE A 122 11.14 17.97 12.16
CA ILE A 122 12.13 17.02 11.66
C ILE A 122 11.47 15.66 11.65
N ARG A 123 11.30 15.09 10.46
CA ARG A 123 10.78 13.74 10.32
C ARG A 123 11.89 12.74 10.63
N GLY A 124 11.63 11.82 11.56
CA GLY A 124 12.60 10.80 11.92
C GLY A 124 12.74 9.70 10.86
N ASP A 125 13.80 8.90 10.97
CA ASP A 125 13.97 7.74 10.09
C ASP A 125 12.88 6.70 10.38
N GLY A 126 12.31 6.11 9.33
CA GLY A 126 11.16 5.19 9.46
C GLY A 126 9.84 5.85 9.92
N ALA A 127 9.69 7.16 9.75
CA ALA A 127 8.43 7.86 9.99
C ALA A 127 7.40 7.57 8.88
N GLY A 128 6.25 7.02 9.27
CA GLY A 128 5.15 6.67 8.38
C GLY A 128 4.15 7.80 8.14
N ILE A 129 2.94 7.42 7.73
CA ILE A 129 1.81 8.30 7.38
C ILE A 129 1.36 9.14 8.59
N GLU A 130 1.52 8.60 9.78
CA GLU A 130 1.21 9.15 11.12
C GLU A 130 1.91 10.50 11.29
N SER A 131 3.20 10.58 10.94
CA SER A 131 3.97 11.83 10.99
C SER A 131 3.39 12.90 10.05
N THR A 132 2.83 12.48 8.92
CA THR A 132 2.18 13.38 7.95
C THR A 132 0.84 13.87 8.48
N VAL A 133 0.09 13.01 9.20
CA VAL A 133 -1.16 13.42 9.86
C VAL A 133 -0.85 14.44 10.97
N VAL A 134 0.11 14.14 11.84
CA VAL A 134 0.55 15.06 12.91
C VAL A 134 1.00 16.40 12.33
N LEU A 135 1.83 16.41 11.29
CA LEU A 135 2.24 17.64 10.58
C LEU A 135 1.05 18.40 10.00
N SER A 136 0.06 17.69 9.44
CA SER A 136 -1.14 18.32 8.88
C SER A 136 -1.98 19.00 9.96
N VAL A 137 -2.08 18.40 11.15
CA VAL A 137 -2.74 19.03 12.31
C VAL A 137 -1.95 20.25 12.76
N ILE A 138 -0.63 20.14 12.94
CA ILE A 138 0.23 21.25 13.35
C ILE A 138 0.03 22.41 12.37
N GLN A 139 0.09 22.15 11.06
CA GLN A 139 -0.12 23.16 10.04
C GLN A 139 -1.53 23.77 10.12
N GLY A 140 -2.59 22.96 10.28
CA GLY A 140 -3.95 23.46 10.46
C GLY A 140 -4.17 24.26 11.75
N PHE A 141 -3.38 24.02 12.80
CA PHE A 141 -3.35 24.87 14.00
C PHE A 141 -2.65 26.21 13.70
N LEU A 142 -1.48 26.16 13.05
CA LEU A 142 -0.72 27.36 12.68
C LEU A 142 -1.50 28.28 11.74
N ASP A 143 -2.20 27.73 10.75
CA ASP A 143 -3.03 28.49 9.82
C ASP A 143 -4.17 29.21 10.55
N ARG A 144 -4.81 28.54 11.52
CA ARG A 144 -5.85 29.15 12.36
C ARG A 144 -5.30 30.25 13.27
N ALA A 145 -4.15 30.00 13.88
CA ALA A 145 -3.51 30.97 14.75
C ALA A 145 -3.03 32.21 13.97
N ALA A 146 -2.48 32.02 12.76
CA ALA A 146 -2.16 33.09 11.83
C ALA A 146 -3.40 33.87 11.37
N ALA A 147 -4.49 33.18 11.03
CA ALA A 147 -5.75 33.83 10.68
C ALA A 147 -6.31 34.68 11.83
N SER A 148 -6.18 34.21 13.07
CA SER A 148 -6.57 34.96 14.28
C SER A 148 -5.72 36.22 14.47
N ALA A 149 -4.41 36.14 14.28
CA ALA A 149 -3.51 37.30 14.33
C ALA A 149 -3.85 38.34 13.24
N VAL A 150 -4.11 37.89 12.01
CA VAL A 150 -4.54 38.77 10.90
C VAL A 150 -5.88 39.43 11.19
N ALA A 151 -6.87 38.69 11.70
CA ALA A 151 -8.17 39.25 12.08
C ALA A 151 -8.03 40.29 13.20
N THR A 152 -7.18 40.02 14.19
CA THR A 152 -6.92 40.91 15.32
C THR A 152 -6.24 42.20 14.88
N THR A 153 -5.22 42.11 14.02
CA THR A 153 -4.54 43.30 13.47
C THR A 153 -5.45 44.13 12.57
N ALA A 154 -6.28 43.48 11.74
CA ALA A 154 -7.30 44.16 10.95
C ALA A 154 -8.33 44.87 11.85
N GLY A 155 -8.80 44.21 12.91
CA GLY A 155 -9.69 44.78 13.90
C GLY A 155 -9.08 45.99 14.63
N ALA A 156 -7.80 45.92 14.97
CA ALA A 156 -7.07 47.01 15.61
C ALA A 156 -6.96 48.23 14.68
N ASN A 157 -6.67 47.99 13.39
CA ASN A 157 -6.64 49.04 12.37
C ASN A 157 -8.00 49.72 12.14
N LEU A 158 -9.10 49.00 12.42
CA LEU A 158 -10.47 49.53 12.37
C LEU A 158 -10.88 50.26 13.66
N GLY A 159 -9.99 50.33 14.67
CA GLY A 159 -10.23 51.05 15.92
C GLY A 159 -11.08 50.30 16.94
N LEU A 160 -11.19 48.97 16.84
CA LEU A 160 -11.86 48.15 17.85
C LEU A 160 -11.16 48.26 19.21
N ALA A 161 -11.96 48.26 20.29
CA ALA A 161 -11.42 48.28 21.64
C ALA A 161 -10.65 46.97 21.95
N PRO A 162 -9.62 46.99 22.81
CA PRO A 162 -8.85 45.79 23.16
C PRO A 162 -9.68 44.60 23.64
N ALA A 163 -10.79 44.86 24.35
CA ALA A 163 -11.73 43.84 24.78
C ALA A 163 -12.46 43.14 23.61
N GLN A 164 -12.71 43.86 22.52
CA GLN A 164 -13.34 43.33 21.31
C GLN A 164 -12.34 42.55 20.45
N LEU A 165 -11.06 42.96 20.48
CA LEU A 165 -9.98 42.24 19.80
C LEU A 165 -9.75 40.85 20.39
N GLY A 166 -9.79 40.70 21.71
CA GLY A 166 -9.73 39.39 22.37
C GLY A 166 -10.90 38.48 21.99
N GLY A 167 -12.11 39.03 21.93
CA GLY A 167 -13.30 38.30 21.48
C GLY A 167 -13.21 37.86 20.01
N LEU A 168 -12.69 38.73 19.13
CA LEU A 168 -12.48 38.42 17.71
C LEU A 168 -11.41 37.33 17.52
N ALA A 169 -10.29 37.43 18.25
CA ALA A 169 -9.22 36.44 18.21
C ALA A 169 -9.73 35.06 18.63
N GLN A 170 -10.54 35.00 19.69
CA GLN A 170 -11.15 33.77 20.17
C GLN A 170 -12.20 33.23 19.19
N GLN A 171 -13.02 34.09 18.60
CA GLN A 171 -14.02 33.71 17.62
C GLN A 171 -13.41 33.12 16.33
N VAL A 172 -12.22 33.58 15.93
CA VAL A 172 -11.49 33.01 14.79
C VAL A 172 -10.75 31.73 15.19
N ALA A 173 -10.21 31.66 16.40
CA ALA A 173 -9.51 30.46 16.89
C ALA A 173 -10.46 29.28 17.13
N THR A 174 -11.67 29.53 17.62
CA THR A 174 -12.68 28.51 17.94
C THR A 174 -13.84 28.45 16.96
N GLY A 175 -13.86 29.33 15.95
CA GLY A 175 -14.92 29.35 14.94
C GLY A 175 -14.86 28.11 14.07
N GLU A 176 -16.03 27.53 13.77
CA GLU A 176 -16.11 26.50 12.74
C GLU A 176 -15.65 27.07 11.40
N SER A 177 -14.87 26.28 10.65
CA SER A 177 -14.46 26.66 9.30
C SER A 177 -15.69 26.95 8.46
N ALA A 178 -15.79 28.16 7.90
CA ALA A 178 -16.88 28.53 6.99
C ALA A 178 -16.91 27.68 5.71
N LEU A 179 -15.87 26.88 5.48
CA LEU A 179 -15.74 25.93 4.39
C LEU A 179 -15.65 24.52 4.97
N THR A 180 -16.66 23.70 4.71
CA THR A 180 -16.66 22.28 5.02
C THR A 180 -16.17 21.51 3.80
N LEU A 181 -15.02 20.84 3.94
CA LEU A 181 -14.56 19.87 2.95
C LEU A 181 -15.36 18.58 3.16
N THR A 182 -16.28 18.28 2.24
CA THR A 182 -16.96 16.98 2.23
C THR A 182 -16.10 15.99 1.45
N THR A 183 -15.43 15.08 2.13
CA THR A 183 -14.73 13.97 1.49
C THR A 183 -15.77 13.02 0.88
N GLY A 184 -15.74 12.84 -0.44
CA GLY A 184 -16.54 11.81 -1.09
C GLY A 184 -15.88 10.45 -0.90
N GLU A 185 -16.64 9.45 -0.43
CA GLU A 185 -16.18 8.06 -0.47
C GLU A 185 -16.15 7.60 -1.94
N ALA A 186 -14.97 7.35 -2.48
CA ALA A 186 -14.85 6.58 -3.71
C ALA A 186 -15.46 5.19 -3.47
N SER A 187 -16.14 4.61 -4.46
CA SER A 187 -16.82 3.33 -4.28
C SER A 187 -15.89 2.29 -3.65
N ASN A 188 -16.35 1.60 -2.61
CA ASN A 188 -15.67 0.51 -1.87
C ASN A 188 -15.31 -0.74 -2.72
N GLU A 189 -15.24 -0.60 -4.05
CA GLU A 189 -14.88 -1.66 -4.98
C GLU A 189 -13.39 -1.66 -5.34
N GLN A 190 -12.60 -0.71 -4.82
CA GLN A 190 -11.15 -0.76 -4.97
C GLN A 190 -10.58 -1.81 -4.03
N LEU A 191 -9.71 -2.66 -4.59
CA LEU A 191 -8.93 -3.58 -3.79
C LEU A 191 -8.01 -2.76 -2.88
N ASP A 192 -7.99 -3.13 -1.61
CA ASP A 192 -6.98 -2.65 -0.67
C ASP A 192 -5.56 -2.87 -1.25
N PRO A 193 -4.60 -1.97 -0.98
CA PRO A 193 -3.19 -2.13 -1.34
C PRO A 193 -2.64 -3.56 -1.23
N LYS A 194 -2.94 -4.28 -0.14
CA LYS A 194 -2.51 -5.68 0.04
C LYS A 194 -3.16 -6.61 -0.97
N GLY A 195 -4.46 -6.42 -1.21
CA GLY A 195 -5.21 -7.18 -2.21
C GLY A 195 -4.72 -6.94 -3.63
N ALA A 196 -4.37 -5.69 -3.96
CA ALA A 196 -3.77 -5.34 -5.24
C ALA A 196 -2.40 -6.02 -5.43
N LEU A 197 -1.57 -6.08 -4.38
CA LEU A 197 -0.28 -6.76 -4.41
C LEU A 197 -0.43 -8.26 -4.66
N VAL A 198 -1.29 -8.94 -3.89
CA VAL A 198 -1.53 -10.38 -4.01
C VAL A 198 -2.10 -10.72 -5.40
N ALA A 199 -3.09 -9.96 -5.87
CA ALA A 199 -3.68 -10.15 -7.19
C ALA A 199 -2.66 -9.91 -8.31
N GLY A 200 -1.84 -8.86 -8.20
CA GLY A 200 -0.78 -8.54 -9.15
C GLY A 200 0.27 -9.63 -9.25
N GLN A 201 0.74 -10.15 -8.11
CA GLN A 201 1.68 -11.28 -8.07
C GLN A 201 1.05 -12.56 -8.64
N ALA A 202 -0.20 -12.87 -8.30
CA ALA A 202 -0.91 -14.01 -8.86
C ALA A 202 -1.04 -13.91 -10.40
N GLY A 203 -1.30 -12.71 -10.93
CA GLY A 203 -1.34 -12.44 -12.37
C GLY A 203 0.02 -12.59 -13.05
N LEU A 204 1.08 -12.04 -12.47
CA LEU A 204 2.45 -12.18 -12.97
C LEU A 204 2.89 -13.65 -13.02
N PHE A 205 2.61 -14.41 -11.96
CA PHE A 205 2.99 -15.82 -11.90
C PHE A 205 2.07 -16.74 -12.70
N LEU A 206 0.83 -16.34 -12.98
CA LEU A 206 0.01 -16.99 -14.00
C LEU A 206 0.69 -16.95 -15.36
N MET A 207 1.23 -15.79 -15.77
CA MET A 207 1.98 -15.65 -17.02
C MET A 207 3.17 -16.62 -17.07
N PHE A 208 3.99 -16.67 -16.01
CA PHE A 208 5.10 -17.62 -15.93
C PHE A 208 4.65 -19.09 -15.97
N THR A 209 3.59 -19.43 -15.25
CA THR A 209 3.05 -20.80 -15.17
C THR A 209 2.63 -21.31 -16.55
N VAL A 210 1.95 -20.47 -17.33
CA VAL A 210 1.54 -20.82 -18.70
C VAL A 210 2.74 -20.88 -19.65
N SER A 211 3.77 -20.03 -19.47
CA SER A 211 4.98 -20.08 -20.30
C SER A 211 5.70 -21.43 -20.28
N PHE A 212 5.64 -22.19 -19.18
CA PHE A 212 6.18 -23.55 -19.14
C PHE A 212 5.51 -24.51 -20.15
N GLY A 213 4.26 -24.25 -20.53
CA GLY A 213 3.60 -25.00 -21.59
C GLY A 213 4.23 -24.80 -22.97
N VAL A 214 4.61 -23.56 -23.27
CA VAL A 214 5.34 -23.20 -24.49
C VAL A 214 6.74 -23.79 -24.47
N LEU A 215 7.48 -23.58 -23.38
CA LEU A 215 8.85 -24.10 -23.23
C LEU A 215 8.88 -25.63 -23.35
N GLY A 216 7.89 -26.33 -22.80
CA GLY A 216 7.79 -27.77 -22.94
C GLY A 216 7.57 -28.22 -24.40
N LEU A 217 6.86 -27.45 -25.23
CA LEU A 217 6.69 -27.77 -26.65
C LEU A 217 7.99 -27.54 -27.44
N LEU A 218 8.70 -26.45 -27.11
CA LEU A 218 9.99 -26.14 -27.72
C LEU A 218 11.02 -27.21 -27.35
N ALA A 219 11.12 -27.58 -26.07
CA ALA A 219 11.98 -28.65 -25.60
C ALA A 219 11.68 -29.98 -26.31
N GLU A 220 10.42 -30.36 -26.45
CA GLU A 220 10.05 -31.59 -27.16
C GLU A 220 10.45 -31.58 -28.65
N ARG A 221 10.46 -30.40 -29.28
CA ARG A 221 10.96 -30.23 -30.65
C ARG A 221 12.47 -30.40 -30.70
N GLU A 222 13.20 -29.76 -29.79
CA GLU A 222 14.68 -29.84 -29.73
C GLU A 222 15.17 -31.25 -29.40
N PHE A 223 14.53 -31.94 -28.47
CA PHE A 223 14.86 -33.33 -28.10
C PHE A 223 14.31 -34.38 -29.09
N GLY A 224 13.64 -33.96 -30.17
CA GLY A 224 13.10 -34.85 -31.19
C GLY A 224 11.92 -35.74 -30.74
N THR A 225 11.44 -35.59 -29.51
CA THR A 225 10.31 -36.36 -28.98
C THR A 225 9.01 -36.00 -29.69
N LEU A 226 8.85 -34.75 -30.14
CA LEU A 226 7.68 -34.31 -30.90
C LEU A 226 7.53 -35.07 -32.23
N ALA A 227 8.64 -35.35 -32.92
CA ALA A 227 8.62 -36.12 -34.18
C ALA A 227 8.17 -37.58 -33.95
N ARG A 228 8.61 -38.19 -32.84
CA ARG A 228 8.15 -39.52 -32.40
C ARG A 228 6.67 -39.54 -32.01
N LEU A 229 6.18 -38.49 -31.36
CA LEU A 229 4.76 -38.38 -31.01
C LEU A 229 3.87 -38.26 -32.26
N ARG A 230 4.34 -37.54 -33.29
CA ARG A 230 3.62 -37.37 -34.57
C ARG A 230 3.62 -38.61 -35.47
N SER A 231 4.57 -39.53 -35.32
CA SER A 231 4.63 -40.77 -36.09
C SER A 231 3.81 -41.92 -35.48
N MET A 232 3.25 -41.74 -34.29
CA MET A 232 2.32 -42.70 -33.70
C MET A 232 0.95 -42.67 -34.40
N PRO A 233 0.17 -43.77 -34.36
CA PRO A 233 -1.18 -43.83 -34.94
C PRO A 233 -2.21 -43.04 -34.10
N MET A 234 -1.98 -41.74 -33.93
CA MET A 234 -2.84 -40.80 -33.21
C MET A 234 -2.85 -39.44 -33.92
N ASN A 235 -3.94 -38.69 -33.76
CA ASN A 235 -4.03 -37.36 -34.37
C ASN A 235 -3.00 -36.40 -33.72
N PRO A 236 -2.07 -35.80 -34.49
CA PRO A 236 -1.06 -34.86 -33.98
C PRO A 236 -1.63 -33.66 -33.21
N GLN A 237 -2.84 -33.23 -33.54
CA GLN A 237 -3.51 -32.13 -32.86
C GLN A 237 -3.80 -32.43 -31.39
N LEU A 238 -3.99 -33.72 -31.03
CA LEU A 238 -4.24 -34.12 -29.64
C LEU A 238 -3.04 -33.85 -28.72
N VAL A 239 -1.82 -33.91 -29.26
CA VAL A 239 -0.60 -33.59 -28.49
C VAL A 239 -0.62 -32.12 -28.07
N VAL A 240 -0.86 -31.22 -29.02
CA VAL A 240 -0.93 -29.77 -28.76
C VAL A 240 -2.09 -29.44 -27.84
N VAL A 241 -3.29 -29.98 -28.11
CA VAL A 241 -4.48 -29.75 -27.27
C VAL A 241 -4.25 -30.23 -25.84
N SER A 242 -3.62 -31.40 -25.65
CA SER A 242 -3.32 -31.90 -24.31
C SER A 242 -2.37 -30.99 -23.52
N LYS A 243 -1.42 -30.36 -24.21
CA LYS A 243 -0.42 -29.46 -23.62
C LYS A 243 -0.99 -28.08 -23.28
N VAL A 244 -1.88 -27.58 -24.13
CA VAL A 244 -2.66 -26.37 -23.84
C VAL A 244 -3.57 -26.62 -22.63
N LEU A 245 -4.27 -27.76 -22.62
CA LEU A 245 -5.20 -28.11 -21.54
C LEU A 245 -4.48 -28.36 -20.22
N SER A 246 -3.30 -28.98 -20.23
CA SER A 246 -2.50 -29.14 -19.00
C SER A 246 -2.00 -27.80 -18.46
N SER A 247 -1.60 -26.88 -19.35
CA SER A 247 -1.17 -25.52 -18.96
C SER A 247 -2.35 -24.71 -18.39
N PHE A 248 -3.54 -24.85 -18.98
CA PHE A 248 -4.78 -24.26 -18.45
C PHE A 248 -5.09 -24.80 -17.04
N VAL A 249 -5.10 -26.12 -16.87
CA VAL A 249 -5.36 -26.74 -15.56
C VAL A 249 -4.34 -26.27 -14.52
N LEU A 250 -3.06 -26.24 -14.90
CA LEU A 250 -2.00 -25.78 -14.01
C LEU A 250 -2.16 -24.30 -13.64
N GLY A 251 -2.49 -23.45 -14.61
CA GLY A 251 -2.75 -22.02 -14.37
C GLY A 251 -3.92 -21.81 -13.41
N VAL A 252 -5.05 -22.50 -13.63
CA VAL A 252 -6.20 -22.42 -12.71
C VAL A 252 -5.81 -22.86 -11.30
N VAL A 253 -5.13 -24.01 -11.17
CA VAL A 253 -4.74 -24.54 -9.85
C VAL A 253 -3.73 -23.61 -9.16
N ALA A 254 -2.68 -23.17 -9.85
CA ALA A 254 -1.65 -22.30 -9.29
C ALA A 254 -2.24 -20.95 -8.87
N THR A 255 -2.98 -20.27 -9.76
CA THR A 255 -3.62 -18.98 -9.42
C THR A 255 -4.63 -19.12 -8.30
N SER A 256 -5.41 -20.21 -8.26
CA SER A 256 -6.33 -20.48 -7.14
C SER A 256 -5.58 -20.63 -5.82
N ILE A 257 -4.48 -21.39 -5.81
CA ILE A 257 -3.62 -21.54 -4.62
C ILE A 257 -3.05 -20.19 -4.21
N LEU A 258 -2.52 -19.40 -5.15
CA LEU A 258 -1.92 -18.10 -4.85
C LEU A 258 -2.92 -17.11 -4.26
N LEU A 259 -4.12 -16.99 -4.84
CA LEU A 259 -5.15 -16.10 -4.29
C LEU A 259 -5.69 -16.61 -2.95
N THR A 260 -5.82 -17.93 -2.78
CA THR A 260 -6.36 -18.54 -1.55
C THR A 260 -5.38 -18.48 -0.38
N VAL A 261 -4.09 -18.72 -0.65
CA VAL A 261 -3.02 -18.65 0.36
C VAL A 261 -2.61 -17.21 0.60
N GLY A 262 -2.42 -16.42 -0.45
CA GLY A 262 -2.13 -14.99 -0.36
C GLY A 262 -3.25 -14.23 0.35
N GLY A 263 -4.52 -14.48 0.00
CA GLY A 263 -5.65 -13.87 0.71
C GLY A 263 -5.65 -14.16 2.20
N ARG A 264 -5.30 -15.39 2.63
CA ARG A 264 -5.18 -15.72 4.05
C ARG A 264 -3.92 -15.17 4.72
N LEU A 265 -2.82 -15.03 3.99
CA LEU A 265 -1.55 -14.56 4.54
C LEU A 265 -1.55 -13.05 4.79
N PHE A 266 -2.35 -12.31 4.01
CA PHE A 266 -2.46 -10.85 4.07
C PHE A 266 -3.83 -10.35 4.57
N ASP A 267 -4.69 -11.25 5.03
CA ASP A 267 -6.07 -10.96 5.46
C ASP A 267 -6.90 -10.16 4.42
N VAL A 268 -6.74 -10.51 3.15
CA VAL A 268 -7.45 -9.84 2.04
C VAL A 268 -8.76 -10.55 1.73
N ASP A 269 -9.85 -9.80 1.78
CA ASP A 269 -11.14 -10.24 1.27
C ASP A 269 -11.30 -9.86 -0.22
N PHE A 270 -11.20 -10.86 -1.10
CA PHE A 270 -11.50 -10.69 -2.53
C PHE A 270 -13.00 -10.73 -2.84
N GLY A 271 -13.84 -10.93 -1.82
CA GLY A 271 -15.28 -11.05 -1.92
C GLY A 271 -15.74 -12.45 -2.32
N SER A 272 -16.84 -12.51 -3.06
CA SER A 272 -17.52 -13.78 -3.33
C SER A 272 -16.68 -14.75 -4.20
N PRO A 273 -16.60 -16.05 -3.85
CA PRO A 273 -15.72 -17.01 -4.52
C PRO A 273 -16.12 -17.31 -5.97
N LEU A 274 -17.39 -17.07 -6.33
CA LEU A 274 -17.93 -17.43 -7.64
C LEU A 274 -17.47 -16.46 -8.75
N PRO A 275 -17.60 -15.13 -8.61
CA PRO A 275 -16.94 -14.15 -9.49
C PRO A 275 -15.43 -14.32 -9.58
N ILE A 276 -14.75 -14.58 -8.46
CA ILE A 276 -13.31 -14.84 -8.44
C ILE A 276 -12.98 -16.07 -9.28
N GLY A 277 -13.73 -17.17 -9.13
CA GLY A 277 -13.55 -18.36 -9.95
C GLY A 277 -13.73 -18.09 -11.45
N VAL A 278 -14.73 -17.30 -11.83
CA VAL A 278 -14.94 -16.87 -13.22
C VAL A 278 -13.79 -15.99 -13.73
N LEU A 279 -13.27 -15.10 -12.89
CA LEU A 279 -12.14 -14.23 -13.19
C LEU A 279 -10.86 -15.06 -13.41
N ILE A 280 -10.56 -16.03 -12.53
CA ILE A 280 -9.42 -16.93 -12.66
C ILE A 280 -9.50 -17.68 -13.99
N VAL A 281 -10.65 -18.30 -14.28
CA VAL A 281 -10.83 -19.05 -15.53
C VAL A 281 -10.65 -18.14 -16.75
N SER A 282 -11.25 -16.94 -16.73
CA SER A 282 -11.12 -15.95 -17.81
C SER A 282 -9.66 -15.51 -18.01
N ALA A 283 -8.95 -15.18 -16.94
CA ALA A 283 -7.55 -14.77 -16.98
C ALA A 283 -6.63 -15.88 -17.49
N VAL A 284 -6.87 -17.12 -17.05
CA VAL A 284 -6.09 -18.29 -17.49
C VAL A 284 -6.36 -18.57 -18.97
N ILE A 285 -7.61 -18.46 -19.46
CA ILE A 285 -7.93 -18.58 -20.89
C ILE A 285 -7.18 -17.51 -21.68
N ALA A 286 -7.24 -16.25 -21.24
CA ALA A 286 -6.56 -15.13 -21.91
C ALA A 286 -5.05 -15.39 -22.00
N THR A 287 -4.42 -15.81 -20.91
CA THR A 287 -2.98 -16.11 -20.86
C THR A 287 -2.63 -17.33 -21.72
N THR A 288 -3.44 -18.39 -21.65
CA THR A 288 -3.24 -19.61 -22.44
C THR A 288 -3.39 -19.32 -23.95
N SER A 289 -4.21 -18.34 -24.34
CA SER A 289 -4.35 -17.92 -25.74
C SER A 289 -3.01 -17.46 -26.35
N LEU A 290 -2.13 -16.86 -25.55
CA LEU A 290 -0.79 -16.41 -25.96
C LEU A 290 0.09 -17.59 -26.41
N THR A 291 -0.12 -18.78 -25.83
CA THR A 291 0.59 -20.02 -26.20
C THR A 291 0.32 -20.37 -27.66
N PHE A 292 -0.90 -20.15 -28.16
CA PHE A 292 -1.24 -20.44 -29.56
C PHE A 292 -0.50 -19.54 -30.55
N ILE A 293 -0.24 -18.28 -30.19
CA ILE A 293 0.55 -17.37 -31.02
C ILE A 293 1.98 -17.89 -31.16
N VAL A 294 2.58 -18.32 -30.04
CA VAL A 294 3.95 -18.85 -30.05
C VAL A 294 4.04 -20.17 -30.81
N ILE A 295 3.07 -21.07 -30.63
CA ILE A 295 2.99 -22.34 -31.36
C ILE A 295 2.89 -22.13 -32.88
N LYS A 296 2.19 -21.08 -33.32
CA LYS A 296 2.07 -20.76 -34.75
C LYS A 296 3.38 -20.20 -35.34
N LEU A 297 4.16 -19.48 -34.54
CA LEU A 297 5.42 -18.85 -34.97
C LEU A 297 6.61 -19.82 -34.93
N ALA A 298 6.56 -20.84 -34.08
CA ALA A 298 7.58 -21.88 -33.97
C ALA A 298 7.43 -22.96 -35.06
#